data_AF-A0A453LVX6-F1
#
_entry.id   AF-A0A453LVX6-F1
#
_cell.length_a   1.000
_cell.length_b   1.000
_cell.length_c   1.000
_cell.angle_alpha   90.00
_cell.angle_beta   90.00
_cell.angle_gamma   90.00
#
_symmetry.space_group_name_H-M   'P 1'
#
loop_
_entity.id
_entity.type
_entity.pdbx_description
1 polymer ?
#
loop_
_entity_poly.entity_id
_entity_poly.type
_entity_poly.pdbx_seq_one_letter_code
_entity_poly.pdbx_strand_id
1 'polypeptide(L)'
;MHRDVKPHNVMIDHDLRKLRLIDWGLAEFYHPGKEYNVRVASRYFKGPELLVDLQDYDYSLDMWSLGCMFAGMIFRKEPFFYGHDNHDQLVKILSI
;
A
#
# COMPACT_ATOMS: atom_id res chain seq x y z
N MET A 1 3.45 10.76 4.56
CA MET A 1 2.96 9.55 3.87
C MET A 1 3.75 8.37 4.42
N HIS A 2 3.11 7.26 4.78
CA HIS A 2 3.79 6.07 5.31
C HIS A 2 4.47 5.27 4.20
N ARG A 3 3.82 5.15 3.03
CA ARG A 3 4.34 4.51 1.81
C ARG A 3 4.70 3.03 1.93
N ASP A 4 4.23 2.35 2.98
CA ASP A 4 4.36 0.89 3.15
C ASP A 4 3.31 0.34 4.13
N VAL A 5 2.07 0.83 4.02
CA VAL A 5 0.95 0.29 4.79
C VAL A 5 0.65 -1.13 4.30
N LYS A 6 0.73 -2.11 5.19
CA LYS A 6 0.49 -3.54 4.92
C LYS A 6 0.23 -4.27 6.24
N PRO A 7 -0.33 -5.50 6.24
CA PRO A 7 -0.65 -6.22 7.47
C PRO A 7 0.56 -6.40 8.40
N HIS A 8 1.73 -6.68 7.84
CA HIS A 8 2.98 -6.84 8.59
C HIS A 8 3.42 -5.59 9.37
N ASN A 9 2.97 -4.40 8.96
CA ASN A 9 3.31 -3.13 9.60
C ASN A 9 2.20 -2.65 10.56
N VAL A 10 1.17 -3.47 10.81
CA VAL A 10 0.08 -3.17 11.74
C VAL A 10 0.16 -4.15 12.91
N MET A 11 0.66 -3.66 14.04
CA MET A 11 0.72 -4.43 15.28
C MET A 11 -0.61 -4.32 16.03
N ILE A 12 -1.17 -5.47 16.41
CA ILE A 12 -2.45 -5.56 17.11
C ILE A 12 -2.27 -6.38 18.38
N ASP A 13 -2.57 -5.76 19.52
CA ASP A 13 -2.87 -6.46 20.76
C ASP A 13 -4.39 -6.63 20.82
N HIS A 14 -4.84 -7.87 20.56
CA HIS A 14 -6.27 -8.19 20.49
C HIS A 14 -6.96 -8.16 21.86
N ASP A 15 -6.26 -8.52 22.93
CA ASP A 15 -6.81 -8.55 24.29
C ASP A 15 -7.05 -7.13 24.81
N LEU A 16 -6.08 -6.23 24.59
CA LEU A 16 -6.19 -4.81 24.98
C LEU A 16 -6.90 -3.94 23.94
N ARG A 17 -7.27 -4.50 22.78
CA ARG A 17 -7.81 -3.77 21.62
C ARG A 17 -6.94 -2.58 21.22
N LYS A 18 -5.61 -2.74 21.26
CA LYS A 18 -4.65 -1.70 20.89
C LYS A 18 -4.06 -2.00 19.53
N LEU A 19 -4.09 -1.00 18.65
CA LEU A 19 -3.46 -1.05 17.33
C LEU A 19 -2.34 -0.01 17.25
N ARG A 20 -1.22 -0.37 16.61
CA ARG A 20 -0.11 0.53 16.29
C ARG A 20 0.38 0.28 14.88
N LEU A 21 0.56 1.37 14.14
CA LEU A 21 1.28 1.36 12.86
C LEU A 21 2.79 1.49 13.16
N ILE A 22 3.58 0.63 12.55
CA ILE A 22 5.04 0.53 12.77
C ILE A 22 5.79 0.63 11.43
N ASP A 23 7.12 0.65 11.50
CA ASP A 23 8.03 0.72 10.35
C ASP A 23 7.87 1.95 9.45
N TRP A 24 8.33 3.08 9.98
CA TRP A 24 8.34 4.37 9.29
C TRP A 24 9.58 4.55 8.38
N GLY A 25 10.34 3.48 8.08
CA GLY A 25 11.61 3.58 7.34
C GLY A 25 11.45 4.04 5.89
N LEU A 26 10.27 3.83 5.30
CA LEU A 26 9.92 4.32 3.97
C LEU A 26 9.03 5.57 4.00
N ALA A 27 8.69 6.10 5.18
CA ALA A 27 7.85 7.28 5.28
C ALA A 27 8.54 8.53 4.71
N GLU A 28 7.74 9.52 4.30
CA GLU A 28 8.25 10.78 3.76
C GLU A 28 7.27 11.93 3.99
N PHE A 29 7.81 13.14 4.13
CA PHE A 29 7.05 14.38 4.22
C PHE A 29 6.49 14.78 2.86
N TYR A 30 5.19 15.08 2.86
CA TYR A 30 4.53 15.58 1.66
C TYR A 30 4.83 17.07 1.45
N HIS A 31 5.11 17.44 0.21
CA HIS A 31 5.35 18.79 -0.26
C HIS A 31 4.65 18.93 -1.61
N PRO A 32 3.74 19.91 -1.80
CA PRO A 32 3.05 20.09 -3.07
C PRO A 32 4.02 20.23 -4.25
N GLY A 33 3.79 19.49 -5.32
CA GLY A 33 4.60 19.51 -6.55
C GLY A 33 5.96 18.81 -6.46
N LYS A 34 6.30 18.16 -5.33
CA LYS A 34 7.50 17.32 -5.23
C LYS A 34 7.23 15.97 -5.91
N GLU A 35 8.16 15.56 -6.76
CA GLU A 35 8.22 14.20 -7.29
C GLU A 35 8.86 13.25 -6.27
N TYR A 36 8.25 12.09 -6.08
CA TYR A 36 8.66 11.06 -5.12
C TYR A 36 9.06 9.77 -5.82
N ASN A 37 10.04 9.07 -5.25
CA ASN A 37 10.45 7.75 -5.75
C ASN A 37 9.28 6.75 -5.70
N VAL A 38 8.98 6.08 -6.82
CA VAL A 38 7.90 5.09 -6.93
C VAL A 38 8.26 3.68 -6.45
N ARG A 39 9.55 3.43 -6.19
CA ARG A 39 10.08 2.14 -5.70
C ARG A 39 9.90 1.97 -4.19
N VAL A 40 8.71 2.31 -3.70
CA VAL A 40 8.26 2.18 -2.30
C VAL A 40 7.09 1.19 -2.21
N ALA A 41 6.66 0.82 -1.01
CA ALA A 41 5.63 -0.18 -0.74
C ALA A 41 5.95 -1.61 -1.23
N SER A 42 5.35 -2.58 -0.54
CA SER A 42 5.35 -3.98 -0.94
C SER A 42 4.40 -4.22 -2.13
N ARG A 43 4.80 -5.06 -3.11
CA ARG A 43 4.13 -5.21 -4.43
C ARG A 43 2.60 -5.23 -4.38
N TYR A 44 2.02 -6.06 -3.53
CA TYR A 44 0.56 -6.28 -3.47
C TYR A 44 -0.25 -5.09 -2.95
N PHE A 45 0.44 -4.10 -2.36
CA PHE A 45 -0.15 -2.91 -1.76
C PHE A 45 0.25 -1.63 -2.52
N LYS A 46 0.99 -1.74 -3.62
CA LYS A 46 1.34 -0.60 -4.49
C LYS A 46 0.09 -0.03 -5.15
N GLY A 47 -0.09 1.28 -5.02
CA GLY A 47 -1.07 2.05 -5.78
C GLY A 47 -0.78 2.04 -7.28
N PRO A 48 -1.80 2.17 -8.15
CA PRO A 48 -1.61 2.29 -9.59
C PRO A 48 -0.60 3.37 -9.96
N GLU A 49 -0.56 4.49 -9.24
CA GLU A 49 0.41 5.59 -9.40
C GLU A 49 1.86 5.10 -9.36
N LEU A 50 2.19 4.15 -8.47
CA LEU A 50 3.55 3.59 -8.39
C LEU A 50 3.84 2.60 -9.54
N LEU A 51 2.80 1.98 -10.09
CA LEU A 51 2.90 0.97 -11.14
C LEU A 51 2.98 1.60 -12.55
N VAL A 52 2.49 2.83 -12.70
CA VAL A 52 2.54 3.63 -13.94
C VAL A 52 3.56 4.76 -13.91
N ASP A 53 4.39 4.83 -12.86
CA ASP A 53 5.45 5.84 -12.68
C ASP A 53 4.95 7.29 -12.55
N LEU A 54 3.78 7.49 -11.94
CA LEU A 54 3.27 8.82 -11.57
C LEU A 54 3.93 9.26 -10.25
N GLN A 55 4.87 10.20 -10.32
CA GLN A 55 5.77 10.53 -9.19
C GLN A 55 5.24 11.62 -8.26
N ASP A 56 4.28 12.44 -8.69
CA ASP A 56 3.67 13.53 -7.91
C ASP A 56 2.51 13.04 -7.02
N TYR A 57 2.63 11.82 -6.49
CA TYR A 57 1.65 11.20 -5.61
C TYR A 57 1.66 11.79 -4.19
N ASP A 58 0.59 11.52 -3.43
CA ASP A 58 0.36 12.10 -2.11
C ASP A 58 -0.11 11.04 -1.08
N TYR A 59 -0.74 11.53 0.00
CA TYR A 59 -1.29 10.70 1.08
C TYR A 59 -2.28 9.63 0.62
N SER A 60 -2.92 9.80 -0.53
CA SER A 60 -3.88 8.84 -1.09
C SER A 60 -3.26 7.47 -1.40
N LEU A 61 -1.94 7.40 -1.60
CA LEU A 61 -1.22 6.13 -1.72
C LEU A 61 -1.47 5.20 -0.51
N ASP A 62 -1.44 5.75 0.71
CA ASP A 62 -1.66 4.96 1.93
C ASP A 62 -3.11 4.44 2.00
N MET A 63 -4.06 5.17 1.41
CA MET A 63 -5.47 4.76 1.33
C MET A 63 -5.69 3.61 0.35
N TRP A 64 -4.96 3.58 -0.77
CA TRP A 64 -4.97 2.43 -1.67
C TRP A 64 -4.48 1.16 -0.97
N SER A 65 -3.34 1.26 -0.28
CA SER A 65 -2.77 0.14 0.47
C SER A 65 -3.72 -0.38 1.54
N LEU A 66 -4.40 0.52 2.28
CA LEU A 66 -5.46 0.16 3.22
C LEU A 66 -6.63 -0.55 2.52
N GLY A 67 -7.05 -0.07 1.35
CA GLY A 67 -8.10 -0.72 0.54
C GLY A 67 -7.73 -2.16 0.15
N CYS A 68 -6.48 -2.39 -0.26
CA CYS A 68 -5.97 -3.73 -0.56
C CYS A 68 -5.99 -4.65 0.67
N MET A 69 -5.58 -4.15 1.84
CA MET A 69 -5.68 -4.89 3.11
C MET A 69 -7.13 -5.23 3.45
N PHE A 70 -8.01 -4.23 3.37
CA PHE A 70 -9.42 -4.37 3.71
C PHE A 70 -10.13 -5.38 2.81
N ALA A 71 -9.91 -5.30 1.50
CA ALA A 71 -10.42 -6.27 0.54
C ALA A 71 -9.93 -7.70 0.88
N GLY A 72 -8.64 -7.86 1.21
CA GLY A 72 -8.10 -9.15 1.63
C GLY A 72 -8.79 -9.73 2.87
N MET A 73 -9.10 -8.89 3.85
CA MET A 73 -9.81 -9.28 5.07
C MET A 73 -11.26 -9.70 4.80
N ILE A 74 -12.05 -8.88 4.10
CA ILE A 74 -13.49 -9.14 3.92
C ILE A 74 -13.77 -10.30 2.95
N PHE A 75 -12.93 -10.47 1.93
CA PHE A 75 -13.06 -11.55 0.95
C PHE A 75 -12.26 -12.80 1.31
N ARG A 76 -11.51 -12.78 2.43
CA ARG A 76 -10.61 -13.86 2.86
C ARG A 76 -9.66 -14.31 1.74
N LYS A 77 -9.09 -13.34 1.02
CA LYS A 77 -8.19 -13.54 -0.12
C LYS A 77 -6.91 -12.73 0.09
N GLU A 78 -5.83 -13.39 0.51
CA GLU A 78 -4.58 -12.71 0.84
C GLU A 78 -3.41 -13.20 -0.04
N PRO A 79 -2.77 -12.30 -0.84
CA PRO A 79 -3.15 -10.91 -1.09
C PRO A 79 -4.36 -10.80 -2.04
N PHE A 80 -5.08 -9.67 -1.98
CA PHE A 80 -6.28 -9.47 -2.81
C PHE A 80 -5.94 -9.36 -4.30
N PHE A 81 -4.91 -8.59 -4.62
CA PHE A 81 -4.28 -8.49 -5.94
C PHE A 81 -2.94 -9.23 -5.93
N TYR A 82 -2.86 -10.36 -6.64
CA TYR A 82 -1.69 -11.23 -6.63
C TYR A 82 -0.96 -11.19 -7.97
N GLY A 83 -0.16 -10.15 -8.18
CA GLY A 83 0.72 -10.01 -9.34
C GLY A 83 2.08 -10.68 -9.15
N HIS A 84 2.59 -11.33 -10.19
CA HIS A 84 3.92 -11.96 -10.17
C HIS A 84 5.07 -10.95 -10.19
N ASP A 85 4.86 -9.82 -10.87
CA ASP A 85 5.75 -8.66 -10.92
C ASP A 85 4.93 -7.36 -10.89
N ASN A 86 5.57 -6.19 -11.04
CA ASN A 86 4.85 -4.91 -11.01
C ASN A 86 3.92 -4.71 -12.21
N HIS A 87 4.27 -5.27 -13.37
CA HIS A 87 3.43 -5.16 -14.57
C HIS A 87 2.19 -6.04 -14.41
N ASP A 88 2.35 -7.30 -14.01
CA ASP A 88 1.23 -8.20 -13.74
C ASP A 88 0.39 -7.72 -12.55
N GLN A 89 0.98 -7.04 -11.56
CA GLN A 89 0.23 -6.40 -10.48
C GLN A 89 -0.80 -5.38 -11.03
N LEU A 90 -0.39 -4.55 -11.98
CA LEU A 90 -1.30 -3.61 -12.65
C LEU A 90 -2.37 -4.35 -13.43
N VAL A 91 -2.03 -5.43 -14.12
CA VAL A 91 -2.99 -6.29 -14.83
C VAL A 91 -4.03 -6.86 -13.85
N LYS A 92 -3.62 -7.37 -12.68
CA LYS A 92 -4.57 -7.88 -11.66
C LYS A 92 -5.53 -6.81 -11.17
N ILE A 93 -5.07 -5.58 -11.02
CA ILE A 93 -5.90 -4.45 -10.60
C ILE A 93 -6.95 -4.12 -11.67
N LEU A 94 -6.56 -4.11 -12.94
CA LEU A 94 -7.44 -3.80 -14.07
C LEU A 94 -8.42 -4.94 -14.42
N SER A 95 -8.17 -6.15 -13.94
CA SER A 95 -8.98 -7.35 -14.24
C SER A 95 -10.20 -7.56 -13.33
N ILE A 96 -10.58 -6.56 -12.53
CA ILE A 96 -11.83 -6.56 -11.76
C ILE A 96 -13.04 -6.29 -12.67
#